data_AF-A0AAP0IWY0-F1
#
_entry.id   AF-A0AAP0IWY0-F1
#
_cell.length_a   1.000
_cell.length_b   1.000
_cell.length_c   1.000
_cell.angle_alpha   90.00
_cell.angle_beta   90.00
_cell.angle_gamma   90.00
#
_symmetry.space_group_name_H-M   'P 1'
#
loop_
_entity.id
_entity.type
_entity.pdbx_description
1 polymer ?
#
loop_
_entity_poly.entity_id
_entity_poly.type
_entity_poly.pdbx_seq_one_letter_code
_entity_poly.pdbx_strand_id
1 'polypeptide(L)'
;MLGSLCHDLILLENQIPFIVLEALFNLSNVCDETLNKHVALFFESILAMEQTPLNRVTKGKHLLGMNKVTEAKHLLDLLRNCLFPSLPRANRGDKSNWEFTKCATNLSQAGVKFEKNEEDSCRLFNIELSRTTTGVLQIPPLTLKSVSFVLLLNLIALEQCIGHDDLVTSYVVFIDSLIN
;
A
#
# COMPACT_ATOMS: atom_id res chain seq x y z
N MET A 1 3.08 -7.01 22.31
CA MET A 1 1.86 -7.80 22.07
C MET A 1 1.12 -7.32 20.83
N LEU A 2 0.72 -6.05 20.73
CA LEU A 2 0.06 -5.50 19.54
C LEU A 2 0.93 -5.50 18.27
N GLY A 3 2.22 -5.10 18.38
CA GLY A 3 3.14 -5.11 17.23
C GLY A 3 3.47 -6.51 16.70
N SER A 4 3.62 -7.50 17.59
CA SER A 4 3.86 -8.89 17.19
C SER A 4 2.64 -9.50 16.50
N LEU A 5 1.43 -9.23 17.02
CA LEU A 5 0.20 -9.66 16.37
C LEU A 5 0.06 -9.04 14.97
N CYS A 6 0.33 -7.73 14.83
CA CYS A 6 0.27 -7.09 13.52
C CYS A 6 1.25 -7.74 12.53
N HIS A 7 2.50 -7.95 12.98
CA HIS A 7 3.51 -8.64 12.18
C HIS A 7 2.99 -10.00 11.69
N ASP A 8 2.43 -10.82 12.56
CA ASP A 8 1.92 -12.14 12.18
C ASP A 8 0.73 -12.02 11.21
N LEU A 9 -0.15 -11.03 11.37
CA LEU A 9 -1.33 -10.86 10.52
C LEU A 9 -1.02 -10.29 9.12
N ILE A 10 0.17 -9.69 8.90
CA ILE A 10 0.60 -9.21 7.58
C ILE A 10 1.39 -10.25 6.78
N LEU A 11 1.84 -11.34 7.39
CA LEU A 11 2.59 -12.38 6.68
C LEU A 11 1.66 -13.16 5.74
N LEU A 12 2.07 -13.28 4.47
CA LEU A 12 1.31 -14.00 3.45
C LEU A 12 1.09 -15.48 3.82
N GLU A 13 2.08 -16.11 4.46
CA GLU A 13 2.01 -17.50 4.94
C GLU A 13 1.03 -17.70 6.11
N ASN A 14 0.66 -16.62 6.80
CA ASN A 14 -0.21 -16.66 7.98
C ASN A 14 -1.60 -16.07 7.69
N GLN A 15 -2.06 -16.19 6.44
CA GLN A 15 -3.37 -15.67 6.04
C GLN A 15 -4.48 -16.69 6.26
N ILE A 16 -5.51 -16.24 6.98
CA ILE A 16 -6.77 -16.96 7.14
C ILE A 16 -7.77 -16.44 6.11
N PRO A 17 -8.52 -17.31 5.40
CA PRO A 17 -9.58 -16.86 4.51
C PRO A 17 -10.58 -15.95 5.23
N PHE A 18 -10.95 -14.85 4.59
CA PHE A 18 -11.76 -13.81 5.22
C PHE A 18 -13.12 -14.32 5.70
N ILE A 19 -13.72 -15.26 4.95
CA ILE A 19 -14.98 -15.94 5.31
C ILE A 19 -14.89 -16.62 6.70
N VAL A 20 -13.74 -17.20 7.03
CA VAL A 20 -13.52 -17.83 8.35
C VAL A 20 -13.47 -16.75 9.43
N LEU A 21 -12.79 -15.63 9.17
CA LEU A 21 -12.74 -14.50 10.10
C LEU A 21 -14.12 -13.89 10.33
N GLU A 22 -14.93 -13.75 9.27
CA GLU A 22 -16.32 -13.28 9.37
C GLU A 22 -17.18 -14.23 10.21
N ALA A 23 -17.05 -15.54 9.98
CA ALA A 23 -17.76 -16.55 10.77
C ALA A 23 -17.39 -16.48 12.26
N LEU A 24 -16.09 -16.40 12.58
CA LEU A 24 -15.60 -16.26 13.95
C LEU A 24 -16.08 -14.96 14.59
N PHE A 25 -16.06 -13.85 13.84
CA PHE A 25 -16.52 -12.55 14.31
C PHE A 25 -18.02 -12.58 14.63
N ASN A 26 -18.84 -13.14 13.74
CA ASN A 26 -20.29 -13.27 13.96
C ASN A 26 -20.62 -14.16 15.16
N LEU A 27 -19.84 -15.22 15.41
CA LEU A 27 -20.01 -16.09 16.58
C LEU A 27 -19.60 -15.42 17.89
N SER A 28 -18.68 -14.46 17.85
CA SER A 28 -18.20 -13.78 19.04
C SER A 28 -19.29 -12.93 19.71
N ASN A 29 -20.29 -12.49 18.94
CA ASN A 29 -21.39 -11.62 19.39
C ASN A 29 -20.89 -10.33 20.11
N VAL A 30 -19.69 -9.86 19.73
CA VAL A 30 -18.96 -8.82 20.49
C VAL A 30 -19.39 -7.39 20.12
N CYS A 31 -19.95 -7.11 18.95
CA CYS A 31 -20.24 -5.73 18.52
C CYS A 31 -21.31 -5.61 17.42
N ASP A 32 -21.96 -4.43 17.36
CA ASP A 32 -22.87 -3.99 16.28
C ASP A 32 -22.14 -3.49 15.02
N GLU A 33 -20.80 -3.47 15.02
CA GLU A 33 -19.98 -2.98 13.91
C GLU A 33 -19.39 -4.13 13.08
N THR A 34 -18.98 -3.84 11.84
CA THR A 34 -18.45 -4.86 10.92
C THR A 34 -17.01 -5.26 11.26
N LEU A 35 -16.64 -6.50 10.94
CA LEU A 35 -15.25 -6.99 11.03
C LEU A 35 -14.29 -6.05 10.28
N ASN A 36 -14.69 -5.59 9.11
CA ASN A 36 -13.91 -4.70 8.24
C ASN A 36 -13.48 -3.42 8.96
N LYS A 37 -14.41 -2.82 9.70
CA LYS A 37 -14.16 -1.62 10.49
C LYS A 37 -13.12 -1.88 11.58
N HIS A 38 -13.21 -3.01 12.27
CA HIS A 38 -12.24 -3.39 13.29
C HIS A 38 -10.85 -3.66 12.72
N VAL A 39 -10.77 -4.37 11.60
CA VAL A 39 -9.51 -4.65 10.91
C VAL A 39 -8.85 -3.34 10.44
N ALA A 40 -9.64 -2.46 9.82
CA ALA A 40 -9.21 -1.13 9.43
C ALA A 40 -8.63 -0.34 10.61
N LEU A 41 -9.37 -0.24 11.71
CA LEU A 41 -8.93 0.48 12.90
C LEU A 41 -7.69 -0.14 13.54
N PHE A 42 -7.59 -1.47 13.57
CA PHE A 42 -6.43 -2.18 14.10
C PHE A 42 -5.17 -1.79 13.31
N PHE A 43 -5.20 -1.94 11.98
CA PHE A 43 -4.04 -1.61 11.17
C PHE A 43 -3.75 -0.11 11.16
N GLU A 44 -4.77 0.75 11.15
CA GLU A 44 -4.59 2.19 11.33
C GLU A 44 -3.80 2.50 12.61
N SER A 45 -4.19 1.89 13.73
CA SER A 45 -3.54 2.14 15.02
C SER A 45 -2.08 1.68 15.03
N ILE A 46 -1.76 0.52 14.45
CA ILE A 46 -0.39 -0.01 14.45
C ILE A 46 0.50 0.78 13.52
N LEU A 47 0.00 1.09 12.32
CA LEU A 47 0.74 1.91 11.37
C LEU A 47 1.00 3.28 11.99
N ALA A 48 -0.03 3.89 12.61
CA ALA A 48 0.10 5.15 13.36
C ALA A 48 1.23 5.14 14.41
N MET A 49 1.44 4.02 15.11
CA MET A 49 2.52 3.90 16.10
C MET A 49 3.92 3.91 15.49
N GLU A 50 4.07 3.47 14.24
CA GLU A 50 5.37 3.49 13.56
C GLU A 50 5.77 4.90 13.10
N GLN A 51 5.02 5.99 13.34
CA GLN A 51 5.33 7.33 12.82
C GLN A 51 5.67 7.32 11.31
N THR A 52 5.06 6.39 10.57
CA THR A 52 5.30 6.21 9.14
C THR A 52 4.43 7.18 8.34
N PRO A 53 4.82 7.57 7.12
CA PRO A 53 3.95 8.34 6.22
C PRO A 53 2.60 7.66 5.96
N LEU A 54 2.57 6.33 6.10
CA LEU A 54 1.41 5.44 6.15
C LEU A 54 0.33 5.89 7.16
N ASN A 55 0.71 6.58 8.23
CA ASN A 55 -0.18 7.12 9.26
C ASN A 55 -1.15 8.18 8.73
N ARG A 56 -0.78 8.87 7.65
CA ARG A 56 -1.61 9.96 7.09
C ARG A 56 -2.75 9.39 6.23
N VAL A 57 -2.58 8.18 5.70
CA VAL A 57 -3.55 7.43 4.88
C VAL A 57 -4.65 6.86 5.76
N THR A 58 -4.24 6.39 6.94
CA THR A 58 -5.13 5.74 7.88
C THR A 58 -5.99 6.75 8.62
N LYS A 59 -5.46 7.94 8.94
CA LYS A 59 -6.20 9.07 9.56
C LYS A 59 -7.38 9.62 8.74
N GLY A 60 -7.58 9.16 7.51
CA GLY A 60 -8.71 9.51 6.67
C GLY A 60 -9.83 8.49 6.78
N LYS A 61 -11.08 8.93 6.54
CA LYS A 61 -12.31 8.11 6.41
C LYS A 61 -12.23 7.01 5.33
N HIS A 62 -11.05 6.72 4.77
CA HIS A 62 -10.83 5.89 3.60
C HIS A 62 -10.84 4.39 3.90
N LEU A 63 -10.28 3.93 5.03
CA LEU A 63 -10.41 2.51 5.42
C LEU A 63 -11.87 2.16 5.76
N LEU A 64 -12.60 3.12 6.33
CA LEU A 64 -13.98 2.98 6.79
C LEU A 64 -15.03 3.21 5.68
N GLY A 65 -14.67 3.90 4.59
CA GLY A 65 -15.57 4.27 3.49
C GLY A 65 -15.57 3.28 2.30
N MET A 66 -14.80 2.20 2.38
CA MET A 66 -14.69 1.22 1.30
C MET A 66 -15.82 0.20 1.35
N ASN A 67 -16.90 0.46 0.62
CA ASN A 67 -17.96 -0.53 0.37
C ASN A 67 -17.50 -1.71 -0.52
N LYS A 68 -16.24 -1.76 -0.96
CA LYS A 68 -15.63 -2.83 -1.77
C LYS A 68 -14.92 -3.93 -0.95
N VAL A 69 -14.95 -3.86 0.38
CA VAL A 69 -14.30 -4.86 1.24
C VAL A 69 -14.91 -6.26 1.08
N THR A 70 -16.10 -6.36 0.49
CA THR A 70 -16.81 -7.62 0.23
C THR A 70 -16.09 -8.60 -0.70
N GLU A 71 -14.97 -8.22 -1.33
CA GLU A 71 -14.18 -9.10 -2.22
C GLU A 71 -12.81 -9.52 -1.65
N ALA A 72 -12.43 -9.04 -0.46
CA ALA A 72 -11.11 -9.36 0.10
C ALA A 72 -11.01 -10.85 0.47
N LYS A 73 -9.94 -11.52 0.02
CA LYS A 73 -9.72 -12.96 0.28
C LYS A 73 -9.21 -13.24 1.69
N HIS A 74 -8.42 -12.33 2.25
CA HIS A 74 -7.80 -12.41 3.57
C HIS A 74 -7.34 -11.02 4.03
N LEU A 75 -6.78 -10.90 5.24
CA LEU A 75 -6.42 -9.60 5.86
C LEU A 75 -5.39 -8.80 5.06
N LEU A 76 -4.35 -9.46 4.54
CA LEU A 76 -3.33 -8.82 3.70
C LEU A 76 -3.91 -8.30 2.37
N ASP A 77 -4.87 -9.02 1.78
CA ASP A 77 -5.57 -8.58 0.56
C ASP A 77 -6.49 -7.39 0.86
N LEU A 78 -7.19 -7.41 2.00
CA LEU A 78 -7.93 -6.25 2.50
C LEU A 78 -7.02 -5.02 2.68
N LEU A 79 -5.87 -5.20 3.33
CA LEU A 79 -4.88 -4.14 3.47
C LEU A 79 -4.40 -3.61 2.13
N ARG A 80 -4.09 -4.49 1.17
CA ARG A 80 -3.72 -4.07 -0.19
C ARG A 80 -4.81 -3.19 -0.81
N ASN A 81 -6.07 -3.63 -0.74
CA ASN A 81 -7.20 -2.89 -1.31
C ASN A 81 -7.39 -1.51 -0.66
N CYS A 82 -7.10 -1.42 0.64
CA CYS A 82 -7.11 -0.18 1.40
C CYS A 82 -5.98 0.79 1.00
N LEU A 83 -4.77 0.28 0.79
CA LEU A 83 -3.59 1.07 0.44
C LEU A 83 -3.59 1.50 -1.03
N PHE A 84 -4.27 0.74 -1.89
CA PHE A 84 -4.36 0.97 -3.33
C PHE A 84 -5.82 1.00 -3.80
N PRO A 85 -6.61 2.04 -3.43
CA PRO A 85 -7.99 2.14 -3.87
C PRO A 85 -8.08 2.26 -5.40
N SER A 86 -8.45 1.16 -6.06
CA SER A 86 -8.88 1.12 -7.47
C SER A 86 -8.05 2.01 -8.42
N LEU A 87 -6.75 1.72 -8.60
CA LEU A 87 -6.09 2.22 -9.81
C LEU A 87 -6.77 1.57 -11.02
N PRO A 88 -7.05 2.32 -12.10
CA PRO A 88 -7.44 1.70 -13.36
C PRO A 88 -6.40 0.63 -13.68
N ARG A 89 -6.83 -0.61 -13.95
CA ARG A 89 -5.93 -1.63 -14.48
C ARG A 89 -5.24 -1.01 -15.68
N ALA A 90 -3.94 -0.75 -15.56
CA ALA A 90 -3.15 -0.41 -16.71
C ALA A 90 -3.31 -1.60 -17.65
N ASN A 91 -3.88 -1.36 -18.84
CA ASN A 91 -3.80 -2.35 -19.90
C ASN A 91 -2.32 -2.75 -19.96
N ARG A 92 -2.02 -4.04 -19.85
CA ARG A 92 -0.67 -4.57 -20.04
C ARG A 92 -0.30 -4.22 -21.49
N GLY A 93 0.20 -3.01 -21.67
CA GLY A 93 0.77 -2.55 -22.92
C GLY A 93 1.91 -3.48 -23.28
N ASP A 94 2.25 -3.47 -24.56
CA ASP A 94 3.31 -4.30 -25.10
C ASP A 94 4.54 -4.24 -24.19
N LYS A 95 5.16 -5.40 -23.93
CA LYS A 95 6.35 -5.51 -23.07
C LYS A 95 7.53 -4.84 -23.78
N SER A 96 7.54 -3.52 -23.88
CA SER A 96 8.74 -2.81 -24.28
C SER A 96 9.78 -3.05 -23.20
N ASN A 97 10.99 -3.38 -23.63
CA ASN A 97 12.14 -3.51 -22.74
C ASN A 97 12.39 -2.15 -22.08
N TRP A 98 11.79 -1.95 -20.91
CA TRP A 98 11.94 -0.74 -20.13
C TRP A 98 13.31 -0.79 -19.47
N GLU A 99 14.28 -0.09 -20.04
CA GLU A 99 15.56 0.11 -19.40
C GLU A 99 15.44 1.28 -18.41
N PHE A 100 15.24 0.95 -17.13
CA PHE A 100 15.40 1.91 -16.02
C PHE A 100 16.87 2.33 -15.94
N THR A 101 17.26 3.33 -16.73
CA THR A 101 18.67 3.71 -16.95
C THR A 101 19.04 5.05 -16.32
N LYS A 102 18.16 5.65 -15.52
CA LYS A 102 18.39 6.99 -14.96
C LYS A 102 18.06 7.03 -13.47
N CYS A 103 19.12 7.00 -12.65
CA CYS A 103 19.02 7.27 -11.22
C CYS A 103 18.55 8.70 -10.96
N ALA A 104 18.17 8.99 -9.71
CA ALA A 104 17.71 10.32 -9.32
C ALA A 104 18.71 11.43 -9.68
N THR A 105 20.02 11.14 -9.60
CA THR A 105 21.09 12.07 -9.99
C THR A 105 21.05 12.37 -11.49
N ASN A 106 20.92 11.35 -12.35
CA ASN A 106 20.85 11.55 -13.79
C ASN A 106 19.59 12.31 -14.22
N LEU A 107 18.45 11.99 -13.60
CA LEU A 107 17.19 12.70 -13.84
C LEU A 107 17.31 14.16 -13.41
N SER A 108 17.93 14.43 -12.27
CA SER A 108 18.17 15.79 -11.80
C SER A 108 19.07 16.59 -12.74
N GLN A 109 20.15 15.99 -13.25
CA GLN A 109 21.02 16.60 -14.24
C GLN A 109 20.31 16.87 -15.58
N ALA A 110 19.33 16.05 -15.93
CA ALA A 110 18.48 16.24 -17.11
C ALA A 110 17.38 17.29 -16.90
N GLY A 111 17.29 17.92 -15.73
CA GLY A 111 16.34 18.98 -15.42
C GLY A 111 15.08 18.52 -14.68
N VAL A 112 14.98 17.25 -14.27
CA VAL A 112 13.89 16.77 -13.43
C VAL A 112 14.07 17.26 -12.00
N LYS A 113 13.04 17.89 -11.45
CA LYS A 113 13.02 18.31 -10.05
C LYS A 113 12.19 17.32 -9.23
N PHE A 114 12.70 16.95 -8.07
CA PHE A 114 11.99 16.08 -7.13
C PHE A 114 11.37 16.92 -6.04
N GLU A 115 10.07 16.73 -5.81
CA GLU A 115 9.33 17.41 -4.76
C GLU A 115 8.57 16.40 -3.90
N LYS A 116 8.39 16.72 -2.63
CA LYS A 116 7.55 15.92 -1.73
C LYS A 116 6.08 16.18 -2.03
N ASN A 117 5.28 15.11 -2.16
CA ASN A 117 3.83 15.24 -2.20
C ASN A 117 3.27 15.17 -0.76
N GLU A 118 2.85 16.31 -0.19
CA GLU A 118 2.29 16.38 1.17
C GLU A 118 0.77 16.45 1.23
N GLU A 119 0.12 16.76 0.10
CA GLU A 119 -1.31 17.08 0.02
C GLU A 119 -2.18 15.82 -0.11
N ASP A 120 -1.72 14.79 -0.81
CA ASP A 120 -2.53 13.60 -1.09
C ASP A 120 -2.17 12.43 -0.16
N SER A 121 -2.44 12.63 1.13
CA SER A 121 -2.18 11.66 2.20
C SER A 121 -2.88 10.30 2.00
N CYS A 122 -3.85 10.20 1.09
CA CYS A 122 -4.62 8.99 0.83
C CYS A 122 -3.94 8.03 -0.16
N ARG A 123 -2.79 8.37 -0.74
CA ARG A 123 -2.12 7.55 -1.76
C ARG A 123 -0.60 7.48 -1.57
N LEU A 124 -0.16 6.59 -0.68
CA LEU A 124 1.26 6.37 -0.33
C LEU A 124 2.20 6.17 -1.50
N PHE A 125 1.67 5.56 -2.55
CA PHE A 125 2.43 5.07 -3.68
C PHE A 125 2.13 5.87 -4.96
N ASN A 126 1.42 7.00 -4.83
CA ASN A 126 1.04 7.84 -5.96
C ASN A 126 2.15 8.82 -6.30
N ILE A 127 2.98 8.42 -7.24
CA ILE A 127 3.98 9.26 -7.87
C ILE A 127 3.29 10.05 -8.98
N GLU A 128 3.37 11.37 -8.92
CA GLU A 128 2.71 12.25 -9.87
C GLU A 128 3.73 13.16 -10.58
N LEU A 129 3.53 13.38 -11.87
CA LEU A 129 4.15 14.51 -12.55
C LEU A 129 3.29 15.75 -12.27
N SER A 130 3.92 16.83 -11.80
CA SER A 130 3.23 18.07 -11.52
C SER A 130 2.45 18.54 -12.75
N ARG A 131 1.17 18.85 -12.55
CA ARG A 131 0.30 19.35 -13.62
C ARG A 131 0.57 20.81 -13.95
N THR A 132 1.16 21.56 -13.02
CA THR A 132 1.38 23.01 -13.12
C THR A 132 2.79 23.34 -13.55
N THR A 133 3.77 22.51 -13.19
CA THR A 133 5.18 22.75 -13.48
C THR A 133 5.77 21.59 -14.28
N THR A 134 6.26 21.88 -15.48
CA THR A 134 6.92 20.88 -16.32
C THR A 134 8.22 20.38 -15.66
N GLY A 135 8.47 19.07 -15.73
CA GLY A 135 9.69 18.46 -15.21
C GLY A 135 9.75 18.31 -13.69
N VAL A 136 8.66 18.51 -12.96
CA VAL A 136 8.59 18.22 -11.51
C VAL A 136 7.96 16.85 -11.30
N LEU A 137 8.69 15.96 -10.66
CA LEU A 137 8.24 14.66 -10.21
C LEU A 137 7.98 14.70 -8.70
N GLN A 138 6.73 14.50 -8.32
CA GLN A 138 6.28 14.53 -6.94
C GLN A 138 6.18 13.11 -6.39
N ILE A 139 6.96 12.83 -5.34
CA ILE A 139 7.00 11.51 -4.69
C ILE A 139 6.56 11.69 -3.23
N PRO A 140 5.56 10.92 -2.76
CA PRO A 140 5.20 10.90 -1.34
C PRO A 140 6.40 10.45 -0.50
N PRO A 141 6.67 11.08 0.65
CA PRO A 141 7.68 10.58 1.57
C PRO A 141 7.35 9.14 1.98
N LEU A 142 8.34 8.25 1.89
CA LEU A 142 8.22 6.87 2.35
C LEU A 142 9.25 6.61 3.46
N THR A 143 8.77 6.24 4.63
CA THR A 143 9.62 5.80 5.74
C THR A 143 9.40 4.31 5.96
N LEU A 144 10.44 3.53 5.69
CA LEU A 144 10.45 2.10 5.93
C LEU A 144 10.95 1.83 7.36
N LYS A 145 10.09 1.23 8.17
CA LYS A 145 10.38 0.72 9.50
C LYS A 145 10.09 -0.78 9.52
N SER A 146 10.25 -1.42 10.67
CA SER A 146 10.13 -2.88 10.79
C SER A 146 8.83 -3.41 10.21
N VAL A 147 7.66 -2.89 10.59
CA VAL A 147 6.38 -3.41 10.10
C VAL A 147 6.10 -2.95 8.67
N SER A 148 6.35 -1.69 8.32
CA SER A 148 6.11 -1.21 6.94
C SER A 148 7.00 -1.89 5.89
N PHE A 149 8.22 -2.27 6.25
CA PHE A 149 9.11 -3.06 5.39
C PHE A 149 8.58 -4.49 5.18
N VAL A 150 8.21 -5.18 6.26
CA VAL A 150 7.62 -6.54 6.18
C VAL A 150 6.31 -6.51 5.39
N LEU A 151 5.48 -5.49 5.57
CA LEU A 151 4.24 -5.31 4.83
C LEU A 151 4.52 -5.18 3.33
N LEU A 152 5.48 -4.33 2.95
CA LEU A 152 5.84 -4.13 1.54
C LEU A 152 6.30 -5.43 0.87
N LEU A 153 7.15 -6.20 1.54
CA LEU A 153 7.62 -7.50 1.02
C LEU A 153 6.50 -8.52 0.87
N ASN A 154 5.58 -8.59 1.84
CA ASN A 154 4.45 -9.51 1.77
C ASN A 154 3.43 -9.09 0.70
N LEU A 155 3.27 -7.78 0.45
CA LEU A 155 2.47 -7.28 -0.66
C LEU A 155 3.07 -7.64 -2.03
N ILE A 156 4.40 -7.59 -2.18
CA ILE A 156 5.09 -8.05 -3.40
C ILE A 156 4.88 -9.56 -3.58
N ALA A 157 5.07 -10.35 -2.51
CA ALA A 157 4.84 -11.79 -2.55
C ALA A 157 3.39 -12.12 -2.95
N LEU A 158 2.42 -11.36 -2.42
CA LEU A 158 1.00 -11.48 -2.77
C LEU A 158 0.77 -11.25 -4.28
N GLU A 159 1.39 -10.22 -4.86
CA GLU A 159 1.32 -9.93 -6.30
C GLU A 159 1.86 -11.10 -7.13
N GLN A 160 3.02 -11.64 -6.75
CA GLN A 160 3.68 -12.74 -7.45
C GLN A 160 2.92 -14.08 -7.35
N CYS A 161 2.25 -14.34 -6.22
CA CYS A 161 1.55 -15.61 -5.99
C CYS A 161 0.15 -15.66 -6.61
N ILE A 162 -0.61 -14.55 -6.54
CA ILE A 162 -2.05 -14.55 -6.85
C ILE A 162 -2.35 -13.85 -8.20
N GLY A 163 -1.33 -13.27 -8.86
CA GLY A 163 -1.50 -12.61 -10.15
C GLY A 163 -2.30 -11.31 -10.07
N HIS A 164 -2.14 -10.59 -8.94
CA HIS A 164 -2.66 -9.22 -8.83
C HIS A 164 -1.92 -8.28 -9.80
N ASP A 165 -2.40 -7.04 -9.91
CA ASP A 165 -1.67 -6.00 -10.63
C ASP A 165 -0.31 -5.78 -9.93
N ASP A 166 0.77 -5.67 -10.71
CA ASP A 166 2.16 -5.57 -10.24
C ASP A 166 2.49 -4.17 -9.67
N LEU A 167 1.54 -3.53 -8.98
CA LEU A 167 1.62 -2.12 -8.57
C LEU A 167 2.69 -1.88 -7.52
N VAL A 168 2.70 -2.68 -6.46
CA VAL A 168 3.68 -2.60 -5.37
C VAL A 168 5.06 -2.93 -5.92
N THR A 169 5.14 -4.00 -6.72
CA THR A 169 6.38 -4.42 -7.37
C THR A 169 6.93 -3.32 -8.29
N SER A 170 6.08 -2.72 -9.13
CA SER A 170 6.46 -1.62 -10.03
C SER A 170 6.92 -0.40 -9.25
N TYR A 171 6.24 -0.05 -8.15
CA TYR A 171 6.67 1.02 -7.27
C TYR A 171 8.06 0.75 -6.68
N VAL A 172 8.30 -0.46 -6.17
CA VAL A 172 9.60 -0.82 -5.57
C VAL A 172 10.71 -0.82 -6.60
N VAL A 173 10.50 -1.38 -7.79
CA VAL A 173 11.47 -1.34 -8.90
C VAL A 173 11.75 0.11 -9.32
N PHE A 174 10.72 0.96 -9.37
CA PHE A 174 10.89 2.38 -9.66
C PHE A 174 11.75 3.07 -8.60
N ILE A 175 11.47 2.87 -7.32
CA ILE A 175 12.28 3.45 -6.24
C ILE A 175 13.72 2.93 -6.26
N ASP A 176 13.92 1.63 -6.49
CA ASP A 176 15.25 1.03 -6.63
C ASP A 176 16.04 1.67 -7.77
N SER A 177 15.39 1.90 -8.92
CA SER A 177 16.00 2.59 -10.06
C SER A 177 16.38 4.05 -9.82
N LEU A 178 15.73 4.72 -8.85
CA LEU A 178 16.08 6.08 -8.47
C LEU A 178 17.27 6.12 -7.51
N ILE A 179 17.45 5.06 -6.71
CA ILE A 179 18.49 4.95 -5.69
C ILE A 179 19.82 4.46 -6.29
N ASN A 180 19.76 3.45 -7.16
CA ASN A 180 20.91 2.81 -7.79
C ASN A 180 21.28 3.45 -9.13
#